data_AF-A0A821N0A3-F1
#
_entry.id   AF-A0A821N0A3-F1
#
_cell.length_a   1.000
_cell.length_b   1.000
_cell.length_c   1.000
_cell.angle_alpha   90.00
_cell.angle_beta   90.00
_cell.angle_gamma   90.00
#
_symmetry.space_group_name_H-M   'P 1'
#
loop_
_entity.id
_entity.type
_entity.pdbx_description
1 polymer ?
#
loop_
_entity_poly.entity_id
_entity_poly.type
_entity_poly.pdbx_seq_one_letter_code
_entity_poly.pdbx_strand_id
1 'polypeptide(L)'
;MELDDKLFIINSLLNIIWATGFLICWRRRQAELAYQWNTLDMEQLEETRATYKGTLRRSPVTNKYEPYYPAWKRLLFRLCVTIPLLIISLV
;
A
#
# COMPACT_ATOMS: atom_id res chain seq x y z
N MET A 1 -41.93 10.51 5.59
CA MET A 1 -40.94 9.83 6.43
C MET A 1 -40.48 8.53 5.80
N GLU A 2 -41.36 7.56 5.49
CA GLU A 2 -40.90 6.30 4.89
C GLU A 2 -40.23 6.37 3.50
N LEU A 3 -40.58 7.33 2.65
CA LEU A 3 -40.05 7.39 1.27
C LEU A 3 -38.60 7.92 1.22
N ASP A 4 -38.29 8.94 2.04
CA ASP A 4 -36.96 9.53 2.10
C ASP A 4 -35.94 8.54 2.69
N ASP A 5 -36.34 7.79 3.72
CA ASP A 5 -35.53 6.73 4.32
C ASP A 5 -35.23 5.62 3.31
N LYS A 6 -36.25 5.21 2.53
CA LYS A 6 -36.08 4.23 1.45
C LYS A 6 -35.13 4.73 0.36
N LEU A 7 -35.24 6.00 -0.03
CA LEU A 7 -34.36 6.61 -1.05
C LEU A 7 -32.91 6.69 -0.57
N PHE A 8 -32.68 7.05 0.70
CA PHE A 8 -31.34 7.08 1.30
C PHE A 8 -30.68 5.69 1.32
N ILE A 9 -31.44 4.65 1.67
CA ILE A 9 -30.95 3.27 1.66
C ILE A 9 -30.58 2.84 0.24
N ILE A 10 -31.44 3.10 -0.75
CA ILE A 10 -31.18 2.76 -2.15
C ILE A 10 -29.92 3.48 -2.65
N ASN A 11 -29.79 4.77 -2.40
CA ASN A 11 -28.62 5.54 -2.80
C ASN A 11 -27.34 5.03 -2.14
N SER A 12 -27.40 4.69 -0.85
CA SER A 12 -26.26 4.13 -0.12
C SER A 12 -25.82 2.77 -0.68
N LEU A 13 -26.77 1.89 -1.01
CA LEU A 13 -26.49 0.61 -1.64
C LEU A 13 -25.86 0.77 -3.03
N LEU A 14 -26.39 1.69 -3.85
CA LEU A 14 -25.81 2.01 -5.15
C LEU A 14 -24.39 2.55 -5.02
N ASN A 15 -24.12 3.40 -4.04
CA ASN A 15 -22.79 3.94 -3.79
C ASN A 15 -21.79 2.83 -3.39
N ILE A 16 -22.19 1.93 -2.49
CA ILE A 16 -21.36 0.79 -2.07
C ILE A 16 -21.07 -0.14 -3.26
N ILE A 17 -22.09 -0.46 -4.06
CA ILE A 17 -21.94 -1.30 -5.26
C ILE A 17 -21.01 -0.63 -6.27
N TRP A 18 -21.20 0.67 -6.52
CA TRP A 18 -20.38 1.44 -7.44
C TRP A 18 -18.92 1.54 -6.96
N ALA A 19 -18.68 1.87 -5.68
CA ALA A 19 -17.34 1.99 -5.11
C ALA A 19 -16.59 0.65 -5.18
N THR A 20 -17.27 -0.44 -4.82
CA THR A 20 -16.68 -1.79 -4.88
C THR A 20 -16.40 -2.20 -6.32
N GLY A 21 -17.35 -1.99 -7.23
CA GLY A 21 -17.20 -2.29 -8.66
C GLY A 21 -16.08 -1.48 -9.29
N PHE A 22 -15.98 -0.19 -8.98
CA PHE A 22 -14.91 0.69 -9.42
C PHE A 22 -13.54 0.17 -8.96
N LEU A 23 -13.39 -0.20 -7.68
CA LEU A 23 -12.14 -0.75 -7.17
C LEU A 23 -11.75 -2.06 -7.88
N ILE A 24 -12.71 -2.95 -8.14
CA ILE A 24 -12.45 -4.20 -8.85
C ILE A 24 -12.00 -3.93 -10.30
N CYS A 25 -12.74 -3.10 -11.03
CA CYS A 25 -12.40 -2.73 -12.41
C CYS A 25 -11.05 -2.01 -12.48
N TRP A 26 -10.79 -1.12 -11.53
CA TRP A 26 -9.53 -0.40 -11.42
C TRP A 26 -8.36 -1.36 -11.14
N ARG A 27 -8.55 -2.38 -10.30
CA ARG A 27 -7.55 -3.45 -10.05
C ARG A 27 -7.19 -4.24 -11.30
N ARG A 28 -8.14 -4.42 -12.22
CA ARG A 28 -7.86 -5.05 -13.51
C ARG A 28 -7.11 -4.09 -14.44
N ARG A 29 -7.55 -2.83 -14.51
CA ARG A 29 -6.93 -1.82 -15.37
C ARG A 29 -5.50 -1.49 -14.97
N GLN A 30 -5.21 -1.36 -13.67
CA GLN A 30 -3.85 -1.10 -13.19
C GLN A 30 -2.88 -2.24 -13.52
N ALA A 31 -3.33 -3.50 -13.49
CA ALA A 31 -2.52 -4.65 -13.89
C ALA A 31 -2.23 -4.66 -15.39
N GLU A 32 -3.23 -4.32 -16.22
CA GLU A 32 -3.05 -4.19 -17.67
C GLU A 32 -2.05 -3.09 -18.02
N LEU A 33 -2.15 -1.92 -17.35
CA LEU A 33 -1.21 -0.81 -17.55
C LEU A 33 0.21 -1.17 -17.08
N ALA A 34 0.35 -1.81 -15.93
CA ALA A 34 1.65 -2.28 -15.45
C ALA A 34 2.29 -3.31 -16.39
N TYR A 35 1.48 -4.17 -17.02
CA TYR A 35 1.95 -5.08 -18.06
C TYR A 35 2.37 -4.35 -19.32
N GLN A 36 1.55 -3.41 -19.82
CA GLN A 36 1.86 -2.61 -21.02
C GLN A 36 3.13 -1.76 -20.84
N TRP A 37 3.35 -1.22 -19.65
CA TRP A 37 4.56 -0.46 -19.32
C TRP A 37 5.74 -1.33 -18.91
N ASN A 38 5.59 -2.66 -18.92
CA ASN A 38 6.61 -3.62 -18.52
C ASN A 38 7.13 -3.40 -17.09
N THR A 39 6.32 -2.81 -16.21
CA THR A 39 6.64 -2.55 -14.80
C THR A 39 6.09 -3.61 -13.86
N LEU A 40 5.46 -4.66 -14.39
CA LEU A 40 4.76 -5.68 -13.60
C LEU A 40 5.70 -6.50 -12.69
N ASP A 41 6.95 -6.70 -13.08
CA ASP A 41 7.94 -7.55 -12.37
C ASP A 41 9.25 -6.82 -12.06
N MET A 42 9.20 -5.48 -11.95
CA MET A 42 10.39 -4.66 -11.67
C MET A 42 10.86 -4.71 -10.20
N GLU A 43 10.18 -5.45 -9.33
CA GLU A 43 10.50 -5.57 -7.89
C GLU A 43 11.93 -6.07 -7.62
N GLN A 44 12.55 -6.79 -8.56
CA GLN A 44 13.86 -7.40 -8.36
C GLN A 44 15.05 -6.46 -8.63
N LEU A 45 14.82 -5.27 -9.21
CA LEU A 45 15.89 -4.36 -9.65
C LEU A 45 15.78 -2.95 -9.06
N GLU A 46 14.92 -2.72 -8.08
CA GLU A 46 14.91 -1.43 -7.39
C GLU A 46 16.21 -1.26 -6.59
N GLU A 47 17.03 -0.30 -7.01
CA GLU A 47 18.23 0.06 -6.26
C GLU A 47 17.86 0.58 -4.87
N THR A 48 18.66 0.22 -3.87
CA THR A 48 18.45 0.71 -2.51
C THR A 48 18.55 2.23 -2.49
N ARG A 49 17.53 2.91 -1.96
CA ARG A 49 17.52 4.37 -1.80
C ARG A 49 18.84 4.84 -1.18
N ALA A 50 19.48 5.86 -1.77
CA ALA A 50 20.81 6.35 -1.34
C ALA A 50 20.91 6.71 0.16
N THR A 51 19.79 7.08 0.79
CA THR A 51 19.72 7.44 2.22
C THR A 51 19.55 6.24 3.16
N TYR A 52 19.35 5.03 2.62
CA TYR A 52 19.07 3.85 3.42
C TYR A 52 20.35 3.34 4.10
N LYS A 53 20.36 3.40 5.44
CA LYS A 53 21.50 2.99 6.27
C LYS A 53 21.21 1.65 6.93
N GLY A 54 22.17 0.74 6.91
CA GLY A 54 22.05 -0.58 7.51
C GLY A 54 23.39 -1.30 7.57
N THR A 55 23.43 -2.43 8.26
CA THR A 55 24.60 -3.31 8.27
C THR A 55 24.67 -4.05 6.95
N LEU A 56 25.82 -4.07 6.28
CA LEU A 56 25.99 -4.82 5.04
C LEU A 56 25.79 -6.32 5.29
N ARG A 57 24.84 -6.92 4.57
CA ARG A 57 24.55 -8.36 4.61
C ARG A 57 24.47 -8.88 3.18
N ARG A 58 24.94 -10.11 2.96
CA ARG A 58 24.75 -10.80 1.69
C ARG A 58 23.28 -11.20 1.53
N SER A 59 22.64 -10.73 0.47
CA SER A 59 21.24 -11.06 0.16
C SER A 59 21.13 -12.54 -0.24
N PRO A 60 20.14 -13.29 0.28
CA PRO A 60 19.95 -14.71 -0.04
C PRO A 60 19.43 -14.94 -1.46
N VAL A 61 18.91 -13.91 -2.14
CA VAL A 61 18.32 -14.01 -3.48
C VAL A 61 19.29 -13.52 -4.55
N THR A 62 19.85 -12.32 -4.38
CA THR A 62 20.72 -11.67 -5.37
C THR A 62 22.21 -11.96 -5.17
N ASN A 63 22.61 -12.55 -4.03
CA ASN A 63 24.00 -12.74 -3.61
C ASN A 63 24.87 -11.46 -3.51
N LYS A 64 24.26 -10.28 -3.69
CA LYS A 64 24.94 -8.98 -3.58
C LYS A 64 24.99 -8.54 -2.12
N TYR A 65 25.97 -7.70 -1.79
CA TYR A 65 26.04 -7.03 -0.49
C TYR A 65 25.07 -5.86 -0.49
N GLU A 66 24.03 -5.96 0.33
CA GLU A 66 23.00 -4.92 0.47
C GLU A 66 22.94 -4.46 1.92
N PRO A 67 22.72 -3.15 2.19
CA PRO A 67 22.44 -2.68 3.53
C PRO A 67 21.18 -3.38 4.07
N TYR A 68 21.24 -3.99 5.25
CA TYR A 68 20.10 -4.63 5.90
C TYR A 68 19.72 -3.89 7.17
N TYR A 69 18.42 -3.64 7.33
CA TYR A 69 17.84 -3.12 8.56
C TYR A 69 16.78 -4.12 9.08
N PRO A 70 16.85 -4.53 10.35
CA PRO A 70 15.99 -5.59 10.87
C PRO A 70 14.53 -5.18 10.92
N ALA A 71 13.64 -6.08 10.46
CA ALA A 71 12.20 -5.82 10.34
C ALA A 71 11.54 -5.45 11.67
N TRP A 72 11.96 -6.08 12.78
CA TRP A 72 11.41 -5.81 14.11
C TRP A 72 11.67 -4.37 14.58
N LYS A 73 12.86 -3.81 14.28
CA LYS A 73 13.16 -2.41 14.60
C LYS A 73 12.30 -1.45 13.78
N ARG A 74 11.99 -1.78 12.51
CA ARG A 74 11.09 -0.95 11.67
C ARG A 74 9.68 -0.99 12.22
N LEU A 75 9.23 -2.17 12.64
CA LEU A 75 7.91 -2.34 13.23
C LEU A 75 7.78 -1.55 14.53
N LEU A 76 8.76 -1.65 15.43
CA LEU A 76 8.77 -0.89 16.69
C LEU A 76 8.70 0.61 16.44
N PHE A 77 9.50 1.15 15.51
CA PHE A 77 9.44 2.58 15.19
C PHE A 77 8.08 2.98 14.60
N ARG A 78 7.52 2.16 13.69
CA ARG A 78 6.19 2.42 13.12
C ARG A 78 5.10 2.42 14.19
N LEU A 79 5.14 1.47 15.11
CA LEU A 79 4.13 1.33 16.17
C LEU A 79 4.27 2.37 17.28
N CYS A 80 5.49 2.70 17.71
CA CYS A 80 5.73 3.59 18.85
C CYS A 80 5.91 5.06 18.47
N VAL A 81 6.23 5.37 17.22
CA VAL A 81 6.47 6.76 16.76
C VAL A 81 5.46 7.15 15.71
N THR A 82 5.39 6.42 14.59
CA THR A 82 4.54 6.83 13.46
C THR A 82 3.06 6.80 13.82
N ILE A 83 2.55 5.70 14.39
CA ILE A 83 1.12 5.60 14.74
C ILE A 83 0.69 6.64 15.78
N PRO A 84 1.40 6.83 16.91
CA PRO A 84 1.02 7.85 17.89
C PRO A 84 1.07 9.28 17.34
N LEU A 85 2.07 9.62 16.53
CA LEU A 85 2.13 10.94 15.88
C LEU A 85 0.96 11.17 14.93
N LEU A 86 0.55 10.14 14.17
CA LEU A 86 -0.64 10.21 13.32
C LEU A 86 -1.92 10.38 14.15
N ILE A 87 -2.04 9.69 15.28
CA ILE A 87 -3.18 9.84 16.20
C ILE A 87 -3.23 11.27 16.75
N ILE A 88 -2.09 11.81 17.21
CA ILE A 88 -2.00 13.19 17.71
C ILE A 88 -2.36 14.20 16.61
N SER A 89 -1.98 13.96 15.36
CA SER A 89 -2.32 14.85 14.24
C SER A 89 -3.79 14.79 13.82
N LEU A 90 -4.50 13.73 14.17
CA LEU A 90 -5.91 13.54 13.82
C LEU A 90 -6.86 14.12 14.88
N VAL A 91 -6.39 14.23 16.12
CA VAL A 91 -7.08 14.87 17.26
C VAL A 91 -6.92 16.38 17.17
#